data_AF-A0A7S1RFY8-F1
#
_entry.id   AF-A0A7S1RFY8-F1
#
_cell.length_a   1.000
_cell.length_b   1.000
_cell.length_c   1.000
_cell.angle_alpha   90.00
_cell.angle_beta   90.00
_cell.angle_gamma   90.00
#
_symmetry.space_group_name_H-M   'P 1'
#
loop_
_entity.id
_entity.type
_entity.pdbx_description
1 polymer ?
#
loop_
_entity_poly.entity_id
_entity_poly.type
_entity_poly.pdbx_seq_one_letter_code
_entity_poly.pdbx_strand_id
1 'polypeptide(L)'
;RTDLSAKFTGAGGPATTAMLRNIPNKYTQEQLLEEINGKGFSGTYDFFYLPIDVKNEANVGYAFVNFLEPRDFDRFCDEFSNYRFQHSGSTKITAVSSAVVQGLRQNVENLMRKRVAQGRHGPVLLREGRRLNLEEMADALQLN
;
A
#
# COMPACT_ATOMS: atom_id res chain seq x y z
N ARG A 1 -1.52 4.66 21.44
CA ARG A 1 -2.07 4.36 20.10
C ARG A 1 -2.74 5.65 19.63
N THR A 2 -2.20 6.33 18.63
CA THR A 2 -2.84 7.54 18.07
C THR A 2 -4.01 7.09 17.22
N ASP A 3 -5.23 7.46 17.60
CA ASP A 3 -6.40 7.25 16.77
C ASP A 3 -6.32 8.20 15.57
N LEU A 4 -6.01 7.64 14.40
CA LEU A 4 -5.88 8.39 13.15
C LEU A 4 -7.23 8.52 12.42
N SER A 5 -8.28 7.80 12.86
CA SER A 5 -9.57 7.74 12.16
C SER A 5 -10.25 9.11 12.07
N ALA A 6 -10.15 9.92 13.13
CA ALA A 6 -10.72 11.27 13.16
C ALA A 6 -10.10 12.24 12.14
N LYS A 7 -8.88 11.96 11.65
CA LYS A 7 -8.20 12.82 10.65
C LYS A 7 -8.50 12.43 9.21
N PHE A 8 -9.02 11.23 8.98
CA PHE A 8 -9.26 10.68 7.65
C PHE A 8 -10.63 10.00 7.64
N THR A 9 -11.69 10.81 7.71
CA THR A 9 -13.03 10.34 7.36
C THR A 9 -13.04 10.10 5.85
N GLY A 10 -12.80 8.85 5.44
CA GLY A 10 -13.01 8.43 4.06
C GLY A 10 -14.41 8.85 3.60
N ALA A 11 -14.55 9.23 2.33
CA ALA A 11 -15.87 9.34 1.72
C ALA A 11 -16.59 8.02 2.00
N GLY A 12 -17.83 8.07 2.55
CA GLY A 12 -18.53 6.93 3.16
C GLY A 12 -18.94 5.79 2.20
N GLY A 13 -18.16 5.53 1.16
CA GLY A 13 -18.28 4.38 0.27
C GLY A 13 -17.46 3.18 0.74
N PRO A 14 -17.52 2.07 -0.01
CA PRO A 14 -16.78 0.85 0.29
C PRO A 14 -15.26 1.10 0.36
N ALA A 15 -14.58 0.36 1.24
CA ALA A 15 -13.14 0.46 1.37
C ALA A 15 -12.41 -0.07 0.13
N THR A 16 -11.33 0.61 -0.24
CA THR A 16 -10.46 0.22 -1.36
C THR A 16 -8.99 0.19 -0.95
N THR A 17 -8.61 0.82 0.16
CA THR A 17 -7.23 0.80 0.64
C THR A 17 -7.04 -0.17 1.81
N ALA A 18 -6.18 -1.17 1.61
CA ALA A 18 -5.76 -2.11 2.62
C ALA A 18 -4.46 -1.68 3.31
N MET A 19 -4.35 -1.97 4.61
CA MET A 19 -3.11 -2.00 5.36
C MET A 19 -2.72 -3.46 5.60
N LEU A 20 -1.65 -3.91 4.96
CA LEU A 20 -1.05 -5.22 5.19
C LEU A 20 -0.01 -5.10 6.32
N ARG A 21 -0.13 -5.93 7.36
CA ARG A 21 0.74 -5.91 8.55
C ARG A 21 1.51 -7.22 8.72
N ASN A 22 2.48 -7.17 9.63
CA ASN A 22 3.36 -8.28 10.01
C ASN A 22 4.25 -8.75 8.86
N ILE A 23 4.66 -7.82 8.01
CA ILE A 23 5.59 -8.09 6.91
C ILE A 23 6.99 -8.39 7.50
N PRO A 24 7.71 -9.42 7.04
CA PRO A 24 9.08 -9.66 7.45
C PRO A 24 9.95 -8.51 6.96
N ASN A 25 10.77 -7.96 7.85
CA ASN A 25 11.45 -6.67 7.63
C ASN A 25 12.46 -6.68 6.46
N LYS A 26 12.89 -7.86 6.02
CA LYS A 26 13.79 -8.03 4.88
C LYS A 26 13.08 -8.05 3.52
N TYR A 27 11.74 -8.04 3.48
CA TYR A 27 11.01 -7.91 2.22
C TYR A 27 11.30 -6.57 1.58
N THR A 28 11.67 -6.62 0.30
CA THR A 28 11.70 -5.42 -0.55
C THR A 28 10.31 -5.13 -1.12
N GLN A 29 10.17 -3.93 -1.67
CA GLN A 29 8.96 -3.53 -2.40
C GLN A 29 8.71 -4.48 -3.58
N GLU A 30 9.75 -4.84 -4.32
CA GLU A 30 9.65 -5.72 -5.49
C GLU A 30 9.19 -7.13 -5.11
N GLN A 31 9.79 -7.73 -4.07
CA GLN A 31 9.42 -9.06 -3.59
C GLN A 31 7.96 -9.13 -3.11
N LEU A 32 7.52 -8.10 -2.38
CA LEU A 32 6.15 -8.06 -1.90
C LEU A 32 5.15 -7.90 -3.05
N LEU A 33 5.47 -7.07 -4.04
CA LEU A 33 4.66 -6.92 -5.25
C LEU A 33 4.62 -8.19 -6.10
N GLU A 34 5.72 -8.94 -6.18
CA GLU A 34 5.76 -10.23 -6.86
C GLU A 34 4.78 -11.23 -6.23
N GLU A 35 4.75 -11.34 -4.89
CA GLU A 35 3.80 -12.21 -4.20
C GLU A 35 2.34 -11.74 -4.38
N ILE A 36 2.09 -10.44 -4.29
CA ILE A 36 0.75 -9.86 -4.53
C ILE A 36 0.29 -10.17 -5.97
N ASN A 37 1.15 -9.94 -6.96
CA ASN A 37 0.82 -10.19 -8.37
C ASN A 37 0.66 -11.69 -8.67
N GLY A 38 1.48 -12.55 -8.07
CA GLY A 38 1.38 -14.00 -8.18
C GLY A 38 0.06 -14.58 -7.64
N LYS A 39 -0.64 -13.82 -6.79
CA LYS A 39 -1.99 -14.13 -6.30
C LYS A 39 -3.13 -13.54 -7.15
N GLY A 40 -2.81 -12.99 -8.32
CA GLY A 40 -3.81 -12.50 -9.27
C GLY A 40 -4.31 -11.07 -9.01
N PHE A 41 -3.53 -10.24 -8.30
CA PHE A 41 -3.83 -8.82 -8.09
C PHE A 41 -3.12 -7.89 -9.09
N SER A 42 -2.45 -8.44 -10.10
CA SER A 42 -1.83 -7.64 -11.14
C SER A 42 -2.89 -6.82 -11.90
N GLY A 43 -2.68 -5.51 -11.99
CA GLY A 43 -3.60 -4.60 -12.65
C GLY A 43 -4.86 -4.26 -11.84
N THR A 44 -5.00 -4.73 -10.59
CA THR A 44 -6.19 -4.46 -9.75
C THR A 44 -5.98 -3.34 -8.73
N TYR A 45 -4.78 -2.73 -8.69
CA TYR A 45 -4.42 -1.66 -7.76
C TYR A 45 -3.72 -0.50 -8.49
N ASP A 46 -3.87 0.71 -7.96
CA ASP A 46 -3.27 1.94 -8.48
C ASP A 46 -2.22 2.55 -7.54
N PHE A 47 -2.13 2.05 -6.31
CA PHE A 47 -1.21 2.53 -5.29
C PHE A 47 -0.67 1.37 -4.46
N PHE A 48 0.64 1.38 -4.27
CA PHE A 48 1.32 0.55 -3.30
C PHE A 48 2.40 1.36 -2.58
N TYR A 49 2.55 1.17 -1.26
CA TYR A 49 3.62 1.79 -0.50
C TYR A 49 4.10 0.90 0.65
N LEU A 50 5.40 0.56 0.62
CA LEU A 50 6.12 -0.13 1.68
C LEU A 50 7.15 0.84 2.29
N PRO A 51 6.88 1.46 3.45
CA PRO A 51 7.83 2.36 4.07
C PRO A 51 9.10 1.61 4.51
N ILE A 52 10.25 2.21 4.22
CA ILE A 52 11.57 1.68 4.54
C ILE A 52 12.23 2.57 5.60
N ASP A 53 12.74 1.94 6.65
CA ASP A 53 13.71 2.55 7.54
C ASP A 53 15.08 2.51 6.86
N VAL A 54 15.47 3.65 6.28
CA VAL A 54 16.71 3.78 5.50
C VAL A 54 17.95 3.51 6.36
N LYS A 55 17.89 3.79 7.66
CA LYS A 55 19.03 3.56 8.57
C LYS A 55 19.30 2.07 8.76
N ASN A 56 18.23 1.28 8.83
CA ASN A 56 18.30 -0.16 9.07
C ASN A 56 18.15 -1.00 7.79
N GLU A 57 18.04 -0.35 6.62
CA GLU A 57 17.81 -0.95 5.31
C GLU A 57 16.69 -2.00 5.31
N ALA A 58 15.62 -1.73 6.05
CA ALA A 58 14.56 -2.69 6.32
C ALA A 58 13.18 -2.03 6.28
N ASN A 59 12.15 -2.79 5.88
CA ASN A 59 10.79 -2.28 5.97
C ASN A 59 10.31 -2.21 7.43
N VAL A 60 9.31 -1.35 7.67
CA VAL A 60 8.76 -1.11 9.01
C VAL A 60 7.65 -2.11 9.42
N GLY A 61 7.45 -3.18 8.64
CA GLY A 61 6.54 -4.28 8.95
C GLY A 61 5.09 -4.10 8.49
N TYR A 62 4.80 -3.06 7.71
CA TYR A 62 3.48 -2.86 7.09
C TYR A 62 3.58 -2.16 5.73
N ALA A 63 2.57 -2.36 4.90
CA ALA A 63 2.42 -1.73 3.59
C ALA A 63 0.96 -1.29 3.39
N PHE A 64 0.76 -0.42 2.40
CA PHE A 64 -0.56 0.00 1.96
C PHE A 64 -0.77 -0.32 0.49
N VAL A 65 -1.98 -0.72 0.13
CA VAL A 65 -2.39 -1.02 -1.26
C VAL A 65 -3.77 -0.42 -1.48
N ASN A 66 -3.95 0.40 -2.53
CA ASN A 66 -5.28 0.85 -2.94
C ASN A 66 -5.73 0.11 -4.19
N PHE A 67 -6.87 -0.55 -4.10
CA PHE A 67 -7.50 -1.27 -5.19
C PHE A 67 -8.38 -0.34 -6.02
N LEU A 68 -8.52 -0.68 -7.30
CA LEU A 68 -9.40 0.02 -8.22
C LEU A 68 -10.88 -0.22 -7.87
N GLU A 69 -11.20 -1.44 -7.41
CA GLU A 69 -12.56 -1.86 -7.09
C GLU A 69 -12.63 -2.45 -5.67
N PRO A 70 -13.72 -2.21 -4.92
CA PRO A 70 -13.90 -2.77 -3.57
C PRO A 70 -13.84 -4.30 -3.52
N ARG A 71 -14.31 -4.99 -4.58
CA ARG A 71 -14.24 -6.47 -4.66
C ARG A 71 -12.81 -7.00 -4.61
N ASP A 72 -11.84 -6.25 -5.14
CA ASP A 72 -10.43 -6.63 -5.12
C ASP A 72 -9.82 -6.38 -3.74
N PHE A 73 -10.31 -5.36 -3.02
CA PHE A 73 -10.00 -5.16 -1.60
C PHE A 73 -10.50 -6.33 -0.75
N ASP A 74 -11.75 -6.76 -0.94
CA ASP A 74 -12.31 -7.90 -0.19
C ASP A 74 -11.54 -9.19 -0.49
N ARG A 75 -11.29 -9.49 -1.77
CA ARG A 75 -10.47 -10.64 -2.18
C ARG A 75 -9.07 -10.59 -1.56
N PHE A 76 -8.46 -9.41 -1.48
CA PHE A 76 -7.15 -9.23 -0.86
C PHE A 76 -7.20 -9.48 0.64
N CYS A 77 -8.25 -9.04 1.32
CA CYS A 77 -8.45 -9.35 2.73
C CYS A 77 -8.54 -10.85 2.96
N ASP A 78 -9.29 -11.58 2.14
CA ASP A 78 -9.42 -13.03 2.27
C ASP A 78 -8.10 -13.77 1.99
N GLU A 79 -7.41 -13.41 0.90
CA GLU A 79 -6.20 -14.10 0.47
C GLU A 79 -4.99 -13.83 1.37
N PHE A 80 -4.83 -12.58 1.83
CA PHE A 80 -3.68 -12.16 2.63
C PHE A 80 -3.95 -12.14 4.13
N SER A 81 -5.17 -12.46 4.60
CA SER A 81 -5.40 -12.74 6.00
C SER A 81 -4.85 -14.12 6.35
N ASN A 82 -3.89 -14.15 7.26
CA ASN A 82 -3.16 -15.36 7.67
C ASN A 82 -2.19 -15.93 6.63
N TYR A 83 -1.80 -15.13 5.65
CA TYR A 83 -0.79 -15.52 4.69
C TYR A 83 0.61 -15.65 5.31
N ARG A 84 1.38 -16.62 4.82
CA ARG A 84 2.77 -16.84 5.20
C ARG A 84 3.68 -16.59 4.01
N PHE A 85 4.54 -15.60 4.18
CA PHE A 85 5.56 -15.19 3.22
C PHE A 85 6.54 -16.32 2.89
N GLN A 86 6.69 -16.62 1.60
CA GLN A 86 7.43 -17.78 1.14
C GLN A 86 8.96 -17.60 1.20
N HIS A 87 9.46 -16.36 1.18
CA HIS A 87 10.87 -16.07 0.90
C HIS A 87 11.71 -15.57 2.09
N SER A 88 11.20 -15.64 3.33
CA SER A 88 11.90 -15.04 4.49
C SER A 88 12.30 -15.98 5.61
N GLY A 89 11.95 -17.28 5.54
CA GLY A 89 12.04 -18.18 6.70
C GLY A 89 11.26 -17.68 7.93
N SER A 90 10.46 -16.63 7.78
CA SER A 90 9.73 -15.98 8.86
C SER A 90 8.47 -16.75 9.18
N THR A 91 8.18 -16.89 10.47
CA THR A 91 6.93 -17.46 10.98
C THR A 91 5.82 -16.42 11.13
N LYS A 92 6.08 -15.15 10.75
CA LYS A 92 5.09 -14.08 10.83
C LYS A 92 3.88 -14.43 9.97
N ILE A 93 2.71 -14.20 10.55
CA ILE A 93 1.40 -14.37 9.92
C ILE A 93 0.86 -12.96 9.64
N THR A 94 0.52 -12.70 8.38
CA THR A 94 0.00 -11.40 7.97
C THR A 94 -1.38 -11.14 8.54
N ALA A 95 -1.67 -9.86 8.74
CA ALA A 95 -3.01 -9.39 9.02
C ALA A 95 -3.35 -8.24 8.07
N VAL A 96 -4.55 -8.24 7.53
CA VAL A 96 -5.08 -7.17 6.69
C VAL A 96 -6.11 -6.37 7.50
N SER A 97 -6.20 -5.06 7.28
CA SER A 97 -7.38 -4.28 7.63
C SER A 97 -7.59 -3.16 6.63
N SER A 98 -8.75 -2.51 6.69
CA SER A 98 -8.92 -1.19 6.08
C SER A 98 -7.87 -0.23 6.60
N ALA A 99 -7.24 0.51 5.69
CA ALA A 99 -6.38 1.63 6.04
C ALA A 99 -7.23 2.81 6.54
N VAL A 100 -6.62 3.68 7.35
CA VAL A 100 -7.29 4.89 7.82
C VAL A 100 -7.46 5.89 6.67
N VAL A 101 -6.46 5.99 5.79
CA VAL A 101 -6.53 6.78 4.56
C VAL A 101 -7.06 5.89 3.44
N GLN A 102 -8.24 6.22 2.92
CA GLN A 102 -8.92 5.47 1.87
C GLN A 102 -8.85 6.21 0.52
N GLY A 103 -8.59 5.46 -0.55
CA GLY A 103 -8.55 5.94 -1.93
C GLY A 103 -7.17 6.46 -2.36
N LEU A 104 -6.89 6.37 -3.66
CA LEU A 104 -5.65 6.87 -4.28
C LEU A 104 -5.41 8.35 -3.95
N ARG A 105 -6.42 9.21 -4.16
CA ARG A 105 -6.32 10.67 -3.98
C ARG A 105 -5.84 11.04 -2.58
N GLN A 106 -6.51 10.53 -1.56
CA GLN A 106 -6.21 10.84 -0.16
C GLN A 106 -4.85 10.28 0.25
N ASN A 107 -4.45 9.11 -0.28
CA ASN A 107 -3.13 8.56 -0.04
C ASN A 107 -2.03 9.43 -0.65
N VAL A 108 -2.17 9.85 -1.91
CA VAL A 108 -1.22 10.76 -2.59
C VAL A 108 -1.10 12.09 -1.82
N GLU A 109 -2.23 12.72 -1.50
CA GLU A 109 -2.25 13.97 -0.73
C GLU A 109 -1.55 13.82 0.64
N ASN A 110 -1.82 12.73 1.35
CA ASN A 110 -1.16 12.44 2.63
C ASN A 110 0.36 12.22 2.47
N LEU A 111 0.81 11.58 1.38
CA LEU A 111 2.24 11.37 1.12
C LEU A 111 2.97 12.66 0.75
N MET A 112 2.34 13.54 -0.02
CA MET A 112 2.89 14.87 -0.36
C MET A 112 3.17 15.69 0.91
N ARG A 113 2.24 15.69 1.86
CA ARG A 113 2.41 16.38 3.16
C ARG A 113 3.54 15.80 4.01
N LYS A 114 3.77 14.48 3.92
CA LYS A 114 4.76 13.74 4.71
C LYS A 114 6.18 13.77 4.14
N ARG A 115 6.38 14.32 2.93
CA ARG A 115 7.67 14.37 2.23
C ARG A 115 8.39 13.01 2.24
N VAL A 116 7.64 11.97 1.89
CA VAL A 116 8.18 10.60 1.86
C VAL A 116 9.30 10.46 0.82
N ALA A 117 10.16 9.46 1.05
CA ALA A 117 11.23 9.11 0.13
C ALA A 117 10.71 8.89 -1.30
N GLN A 118 11.48 9.31 -2.30
CA GLN A 118 11.20 9.13 -3.72
C GLN A 118 12.10 8.05 -4.33
N GLY A 119 11.81 7.61 -5.55
CA GLY A 119 12.61 6.62 -6.27
C GLY A 119 12.37 5.19 -5.80
N ARG A 120 13.44 4.40 -5.57
CA ARG A 120 13.35 2.95 -5.30
C ARG A 120 12.45 2.59 -4.11
N HIS A 121 12.51 3.39 -3.03
CA HIS A 121 11.72 3.18 -1.81
C HIS A 121 10.46 4.05 -1.75
N GLY A 122 10.20 4.82 -2.81
CA GLY A 122 9.00 5.62 -2.93
C GLY A 122 7.78 4.78 -3.28
N PRO A 123 6.58 5.37 -3.17
CA PRO A 123 5.35 4.70 -3.55
C PRO A 123 5.37 4.27 -5.02
N VAL A 124 4.65 3.19 -5.30
CA VAL A 124 4.33 2.75 -6.65
C VAL A 124 2.95 3.29 -6.96
N LEU A 125 2.90 4.22 -7.91
CA LEU A 125 1.67 4.87 -8.36
C LEU A 125 1.45 4.47 -9.80
N LEU A 126 0.28 3.90 -10.10
CA LEU A 126 -0.05 3.37 -11.42
C LEU A 126 -1.26 4.10 -11.97
N ARG A 127 -1.19 4.51 -13.23
CA ARG A 127 -2.31 5.05 -13.99
C ARG A 127 -2.21 4.58 -15.43
N GLU A 128 -3.30 4.01 -15.95
CA GLU A 128 -3.37 3.51 -17.34
C GLU A 128 -2.21 2.56 -17.69
N GLY A 129 -1.82 1.69 -16.76
CA GLY A 129 -0.72 0.73 -16.93
C GLY A 129 0.68 1.34 -16.85
N ARG A 130 0.82 2.65 -16.58
CA ARG A 130 2.11 3.34 -16.46
C ARG A 130 2.40 3.68 -15.01
N ARG A 131 3.66 3.56 -14.62
CA ARG A 131 4.14 4.04 -13.32
C ARG A 131 4.39 5.54 -13.39
N LEU A 132 3.83 6.27 -12.44
CA LEU A 132 4.03 7.70 -12.23
C LEU A 132 4.83 7.94 -10.96
N ASN A 133 5.54 9.06 -10.89
CA ASN A 133 6.07 9.59 -9.63
C ASN A 133 4.99 10.36 -8.85
N LEU A 134 5.32 10.81 -7.64
CA LEU A 134 4.34 11.45 -6.76
C LEU A 134 3.82 12.79 -7.31
N GLU A 135 4.67 13.58 -7.95
CA GLU A 135 4.31 14.88 -8.55
C GLU A 135 3.40 14.67 -9.78
N GLU A 136 3.79 13.78 -10.69
CA GLU A 136 2.98 13.43 -11.87
C GLU A 136 1.59 12.91 -11.49
N MET A 137 1.51 12.07 -10.45
CA MET A 137 0.23 11.57 -9.97
C MET A 137 -0.59 12.68 -9.29
N ALA A 138 0.04 13.58 -8.54
CA ALA A 138 -0.65 14.71 -7.92
C ALA A 138 -1.27 15.64 -8.97
N ASP A 139 -0.52 15.98 -10.02
CA ASP A 139 -0.99 16.78 -11.15
C ASP A 139 -2.16 16.08 -11.86
N ALA A 140 -2.02 14.78 -12.14
CA ALA A 140 -3.07 14.00 -12.79
C ALA A 140 -4.35 13.89 -11.93
N LEU A 141 -4.24 14.08 -10.62
CA LEU A 141 -5.36 14.15 -9.68
C LEU A 141 -5.82 15.58 -9.40
N GLN A 142 -5.18 16.62 -9.97
CA GLN A 142 -5.49 18.02 -9.69
C GLN A 142 -5.37 18.34 -8.19
N LEU A 143 -4.31 17.84 -7.56
CA LEU A 143 -3.94 18.15 -6.17
C LEU A 143 -2.92 19.30 -6.19
N ASN A 144 -3.42 20.54 -6.15
CA ASN A 144 -2.60 21.76 -6.15
C ASN A 144 -2.39 22.28 -4.72
#